data_AF-A0A1H8Z0L6-F1
#
_entry.id   AF-A0A1H8Z0L6-F1
#
_cell.length_a   1.000
_cell.length_b   1.000
_cell.length_c   1.000
_cell.angle_alpha   90.00
_cell.angle_beta   90.00
_cell.angle_gamma   90.00
#
_symmetry.space_group_name_H-M   'P 1'
#
loop_
_entity.id
_entity.type
_entity.pdbx_description
1 polymer ?
#
loop_
_entity_poly.entity_id
_entity_poly.type
_entity_poly.pdbx_seq_one_letter_code
_entity_poly.pdbx_strand_id
1 'polypeptide(L)'
;MEKKFYREYLDLLHWYRILVPKTKEAENDLYDGDFFDVNNDCIKEEFDYMEFHEDTFCFLESRLFDFINVELDIIINMYEDEVINNDQLSKAHEITKRMILNSDDEKFIKLAEEFQSLIEKAQEYGTVVGLYF
;
A
#
# COMPACT_ATOMS: atom_id res chain seq x y z
N MET A 1 18.14 13.88 17.37
CA MET A 1 17.89 15.16 16.68
C MET A 1 16.45 15.11 16.21
N GLU A 2 15.60 15.95 16.80
CA GLU A 2 14.13 15.80 16.74
C GLU A 2 13.58 15.98 15.31
N LYS A 3 12.89 14.95 14.78
CA LYS A 3 12.00 15.01 13.61
C LYS A 3 10.73 15.85 13.91
N LYS A 4 10.89 17.07 14.45
CA LYS A 4 9.76 17.96 14.79
C LYS A 4 9.39 18.94 13.68
N PHE A 5 10.20 19.07 12.63
CA PHE A 5 10.10 20.16 11.65
C PHE A 5 9.21 19.91 10.42
N TYR A 6 8.64 18.70 10.22
CA TYR A 6 7.92 18.38 8.98
C TYR A 6 6.39 18.30 9.10
N ARG A 7 5.80 18.46 10.29
CA ARG A 7 4.33 18.33 10.45
C ARG A 7 3.52 19.51 9.91
N GLU A 8 4.14 20.65 9.62
CA GLU A 8 3.43 21.86 9.15
C GLU A 8 3.21 21.90 7.61
N TYR A 9 3.68 20.89 6.87
CA TYR A 9 3.63 20.87 5.40
C TYR A 9 3.09 19.56 4.80
N LEU A 10 2.39 18.73 5.59
CA LEU A 10 1.77 17.52 5.05
C LEU A 10 0.63 17.89 4.09
N ASP A 11 0.66 17.34 2.88
CA ASP A 11 -0.45 17.41 1.93
C ASP A 11 -1.52 16.39 2.33
N LEU A 12 -2.47 16.85 3.14
CA LEU A 12 -3.64 16.07 3.54
C LEU A 12 -4.80 16.18 2.54
N LEU A 13 -4.59 16.84 1.38
CA LEU A 13 -5.59 16.90 0.32
C LEU A 13 -5.38 15.80 -0.72
N HIS A 14 -4.16 15.24 -0.80
CA HIS A 14 -3.87 14.09 -1.63
C HIS A 14 -4.23 12.77 -0.94
N TRP A 15 -4.87 11.87 -1.69
CA TRP A 15 -5.25 10.53 -1.23
C TRP A 15 -4.29 9.50 -1.81
N TYR A 16 -3.63 8.79 -0.90
CA TYR A 16 -2.69 7.72 -1.16
C TYR A 16 -3.48 6.41 -1.17
N ARG A 17 -3.15 5.51 -2.09
CA ARG A 17 -3.93 4.31 -2.39
C ARG A 17 -3.06 3.09 -2.51
N ILE A 18 -3.52 2.01 -1.89
CA ILE A 18 -3.00 0.67 -2.16
C ILE A 18 -4.16 -0.13 -2.74
N LEU A 19 -3.94 -0.69 -3.92
CA LEU A 19 -4.97 -1.26 -4.78
C LEU A 19 -4.66 -2.72 -5.09
N VAL A 20 -5.68 -3.56 -5.09
CA VAL A 20 -5.61 -4.97 -5.47
C VAL A 20 -6.68 -5.25 -6.51
N PRO A 21 -6.32 -5.55 -7.77
CA PRO A 21 -7.29 -5.89 -8.78
C PRO A 21 -7.83 -7.29 -8.53
N LYS A 22 -9.16 -7.44 -8.63
CA LYS A 22 -9.86 -8.72 -8.42
C LYS A 22 -9.73 -9.68 -9.61
N THR A 23 -9.31 -9.17 -10.77
CA THR A 23 -9.18 -9.93 -12.02
C THR A 23 -7.94 -9.50 -12.81
N LYS A 24 -7.53 -10.30 -13.78
CA LYS A 24 -6.45 -9.94 -14.73
C LYS A 24 -6.82 -8.79 -15.66
N GLU A 25 -8.11 -8.55 -15.89
CA GLU A 25 -8.56 -7.41 -16.67
C GLU A 25 -8.37 -6.12 -15.86
N ALA A 26 -8.82 -6.11 -14.60
CA ALA A 26 -8.59 -4.99 -13.68
C ALA A 26 -7.10 -4.77 -13.37
N GLU A 27 -6.26 -5.80 -13.47
CA GLU A 27 -4.81 -5.65 -13.37
C GLU A 27 -4.23 -4.82 -14.53
N ASN A 28 -4.79 -4.92 -15.75
CA ASN A 28 -4.37 -4.04 -16.84
C ASN A 28 -4.83 -2.61 -16.59
N ASP A 29 -6.07 -2.42 -16.12
CA ASP A 29 -6.61 -1.11 -15.73
C ASP A 29 -5.74 -0.45 -14.65
N LEU A 30 -5.20 -1.24 -13.71
CA LEU A 30 -4.25 -0.76 -12.71
C LEU A 30 -3.00 -0.14 -13.36
N TYR A 31 -2.35 -0.87 -14.27
CA TYR A 31 -1.16 -0.39 -14.98
C TYR A 31 -1.44 0.82 -15.88
N ASP A 32 -2.64 0.92 -16.43
CA ASP A 32 -3.08 2.06 -17.25
C ASP A 32 -3.53 3.27 -16.42
N GLY A 33 -3.59 3.14 -15.09
CA GLY A 33 -4.08 4.18 -14.18
C GLY A 33 -5.60 4.38 -14.23
N ASP A 34 -6.33 3.44 -14.82
CA ASP A 34 -7.79 3.48 -14.99
C ASP A 34 -8.51 2.71 -13.86
N PHE A 35 -8.17 3.01 -12.61
CA PHE A 35 -8.79 2.40 -11.42
C PHE A 35 -9.84 3.30 -10.74
N PHE A 36 -10.03 4.52 -11.24
CA PHE A 36 -10.90 5.54 -10.64
C PHE A 36 -12.10 5.85 -11.54
N ASP A 37 -13.31 5.72 -11.02
CA ASP A 37 -14.54 6.13 -11.71
C ASP A 37 -14.80 7.62 -11.46
N VAL A 38 -14.44 8.43 -12.45
CA VAL A 38 -14.60 9.90 -12.42
C VAL A 38 -16.07 10.32 -12.29
N ASN A 39 -17.04 9.50 -12.73
CA ASN A 39 -18.46 9.86 -12.65
C ASN A 39 -19.01 9.69 -11.23
N ASN A 40 -18.49 8.71 -10.49
CA ASN A 40 -18.94 8.36 -9.16
C ASN A 40 -17.98 8.85 -8.05
N ASP A 41 -16.84 9.44 -8.43
CA ASP A 41 -15.80 9.95 -7.53
C ASP A 41 -15.31 8.86 -6.56
N CYS A 42 -15.09 7.65 -7.08
CA CYS A 42 -14.71 6.49 -6.27
C CYS A 42 -13.79 5.52 -7.02
N ILE A 43 -13.12 4.64 -6.28
CA ILE A 43 -12.40 3.51 -6.85
C ILE A 43 -13.39 2.52 -7.47
N LYS A 44 -13.04 2.00 -8.65
CA LYS A 44 -13.82 1.00 -9.38
C LYS A 44 -14.04 -0.27 -8.53
N GLU A 45 -15.21 -0.90 -8.65
CA GLU A 45 -15.60 -2.03 -7.79
C GLU A 45 -14.75 -3.28 -7.98
N GLU A 46 -14.03 -3.35 -9.09
CA GLU A 46 -13.07 -4.38 -9.46
C GLU A 46 -11.79 -4.35 -8.62
N PHE A 47 -11.64 -3.38 -7.72
CA PHE A 47 -10.50 -3.24 -6.82
C PHE A 47 -10.90 -3.41 -5.36
N ASP A 48 -10.08 -4.14 -4.61
CA ASP A 48 -9.98 -3.97 -3.16
C ASP A 48 -8.91 -2.95 -2.85
N TYR A 49 -9.13 -2.11 -1.83
CA TYR A 49 -8.21 -1.02 -1.58
C TYR A 49 -8.17 -0.57 -0.13
N MET A 50 -7.12 0.18 0.20
CA MET A 50 -7.10 1.09 1.34
C MET A 50 -6.69 2.48 0.87
N GLU A 51 -7.28 3.50 1.47
CA GLU A 51 -7.04 4.92 1.22
C GLU A 51 -6.58 5.61 2.49
N PHE A 52 -5.55 6.44 2.38
CA PHE A 52 -5.01 7.20 3.50
C PHE A 52 -4.29 8.47 3.01
N HIS A 53 -3.79 9.28 3.93
CA HIS A 53 -3.04 10.52 3.61
C HIS A 53 -1.55 10.38 3.93
N GLU A 54 -0.77 11.40 3.53
CA GLU A 54 0.68 11.47 3.70
C GLU A 54 1.15 11.20 5.15
N ASP A 55 0.37 11.60 6.16
CA ASP A 55 0.71 11.36 7.56
C ASP A 55 0.78 9.86 7.91
N THR A 56 -0.13 9.09 7.32
CA THR A 56 -0.25 7.64 7.48
C THR A 56 0.79 6.94 6.62
N PHE A 57 1.08 7.47 5.43
CA PHE A 57 2.20 7.02 4.62
C PHE A 57 3.52 7.13 5.39
N CYS A 58 3.88 8.33 5.89
CA CYS A 58 5.12 8.54 6.65
C CYS A 58 5.22 7.61 7.88
N PHE A 59 4.07 7.28 8.48
CA PHE A 59 3.99 6.36 9.60
C PHE A 59 4.27 4.91 9.19
N LEU A 60 3.73 4.46 8.04
CA LEU A 60 3.97 3.13 7.48
C LEU A 60 5.36 2.99 6.86
N GLU A 61 5.89 4.05 6.24
CA GLU A 61 7.18 4.06 5.55
C GLU A 61 8.29 3.59 6.49
N SER A 62 8.48 4.32 7.59
CA SER A 62 9.54 4.04 8.58
C SER A 62 9.36 2.76 9.40
N ARG A 63 8.22 2.07 9.25
CA ARG A 63 7.84 0.91 10.08
C ARG A 63 7.54 -0.35 9.29
N LEU A 64 7.30 -0.25 8.00
CA LEU A 64 6.92 -1.37 7.15
C LEU A 64 7.54 -1.25 5.76
N PHE A 65 7.29 -0.14 5.05
CA PHE A 65 7.71 -0.06 3.65
C PHE A 65 9.22 -0.06 3.47
N ASP A 66 9.99 0.56 4.38
CA ASP A 66 11.46 0.49 4.34
C ASP A 66 11.97 -0.97 4.41
N PHE A 67 11.31 -1.84 5.19
CA PHE A 67 11.68 -3.26 5.28
C PHE A 67 11.30 -4.03 4.02
N ILE A 68 10.15 -3.70 3.43
CA ILE A 68 9.69 -4.29 2.18
C ILE A 68 10.64 -3.90 1.04
N ASN A 69 11.01 -2.62 0.92
CA ASN A 69 11.96 -2.12 -0.06
C ASN A 69 13.27 -2.90 -0.01
N VAL A 70 13.84 -3.07 1.19
CA VAL A 70 15.13 -3.76 1.38
C VAL A 70 15.03 -5.26 1.06
N GLU A 71 13.97 -5.95 1.48
CA GLU A 71 13.87 -7.41 1.31
C GLU A 71 13.31 -7.84 -0.06
N LEU A 72 12.61 -6.97 -0.78
CA LEU A 72 12.05 -7.26 -2.11
C LEU A 72 12.81 -6.59 -3.26
N ASP A 73 13.75 -5.68 -2.97
CA ASP A 73 14.48 -4.87 -3.96
C ASP A 73 13.52 -4.03 -4.83
N ILE A 74 12.59 -3.33 -4.17
CA ILE A 74 11.61 -2.40 -4.77
C ILE A 74 11.70 -1.02 -4.11
N ILE A 75 11.03 -0.01 -4.68
CA ILE A 75 11.11 1.37 -4.20
C ILE A 75 9.73 1.96 -3.91
N ILE A 76 9.11 1.52 -2.82
CA ILE A 76 7.93 2.14 -2.25
C ILE A 76 8.30 3.51 -1.66
N ASN A 77 7.88 4.59 -2.30
CA ASN A 77 8.15 5.97 -1.88
C ASN A 77 7.02 6.92 -2.32
N MET A 78 6.92 8.11 -1.72
CA MET A 78 5.82 9.06 -1.98
C MET A 78 5.85 9.78 -3.34
N TYR A 79 6.82 9.48 -4.21
CA TYR A 79 7.04 10.22 -5.47
C TYR A 79 6.83 9.36 -6.72
N GLU A 80 6.76 8.04 -6.57
CA GLU A 80 6.67 7.10 -7.68
C GLU A 80 5.70 5.96 -7.34
N ASP A 81 4.91 5.57 -8.33
CA ASP A 81 4.05 4.39 -8.24
C ASP A 81 4.92 3.11 -8.25
N GLU A 82 4.52 2.10 -7.49
CA GLU A 82 5.23 0.84 -7.39
C GLU A 82 4.25 -0.35 -7.36
N VAL A 83 4.71 -1.52 -7.79
CA VAL A 83 3.90 -2.75 -7.81
C VAL A 83 4.62 -3.89 -7.14
N ILE A 84 3.95 -4.54 -6.18
CA ILE A 84 4.40 -5.83 -5.64
C ILE A 84 3.83 -6.93 -6.53
N ASN A 85 4.72 -7.56 -7.30
CA ASN A 85 4.36 -8.61 -8.24
C ASN A 85 3.96 -9.91 -7.53
N ASN A 86 3.25 -10.77 -8.26
CA ASN A 86 2.67 -12.01 -7.72
C ASN A 86 3.71 -12.91 -7.04
N ASP A 87 4.91 -13.02 -7.62
CA ASP A 87 6.04 -13.79 -7.09
C ASP A 87 6.68 -13.18 -5.84
N GLN A 88 6.49 -11.88 -5.61
CA GLN A 88 6.95 -11.15 -4.42
C GLN A 88 5.93 -11.19 -3.27
N LEU A 89 4.65 -11.47 -3.54
CA LEU A 89 3.57 -11.39 -2.54
C LEU A 89 3.80 -12.28 -1.31
N SER A 90 4.31 -13.50 -1.48
CA SER A 90 4.57 -14.39 -0.35
C SER A 90 5.62 -13.82 0.60
N LYS A 91 6.63 -13.14 0.04
CA LYS A 91 7.70 -12.53 0.83
C LYS A 91 7.21 -11.23 1.48
N ALA A 92 6.44 -10.41 0.76
CA ALA A 92 5.76 -9.24 1.33
C ALA A 92 4.88 -9.62 2.54
N HIS A 93 4.10 -10.69 2.40
CA HIS A 93 3.25 -11.20 3.49
C HIS A 93 4.04 -11.62 4.72
N GLU A 94 5.17 -12.34 4.52
CA GLU A 94 6.06 -12.75 5.61
C GLU A 94 6.62 -11.53 6.36
N ILE A 95 7.10 -10.52 5.63
CA ILE A 95 7.65 -9.29 6.20
C ILE A 95 6.58 -8.57 7.02
N THR A 96 5.40 -8.31 6.43
CA THR A 96 4.29 -7.64 7.11
C THR A 96 3.88 -8.37 8.38
N LYS A 97 3.71 -9.70 8.31
CA LYS A 97 3.39 -10.53 9.48
C LYS A 97 4.45 -10.43 10.57
N ARG A 98 5.74 -10.45 10.19
CA ARG A 98 6.84 -10.30 11.14
C ARG A 98 6.84 -8.91 11.77
N MET A 99 6.52 -7.85 11.03
CA MET A 99 6.43 -6.50 11.58
C MET A 99 5.27 -6.36 12.57
N ILE A 100 4.10 -6.93 12.26
CA ILE A 100 2.94 -6.96 13.16
C ILE A 100 3.30 -7.67 14.47
N LEU A 101 3.87 -8.87 14.41
CA LEU A 101 4.21 -9.67 15.59
C LEU A 101 5.27 -9.03 16.51
N ASN A 102 6.07 -8.09 16.00
CA ASN A 102 7.12 -7.41 16.75
C ASN A 102 6.76 -5.98 17.16
N SER A 103 5.48 -5.60 17.06
CA SER A 103 4.99 -4.27 17.43
C SER A 103 3.94 -4.36 18.52
N ASP A 104 3.99 -3.41 19.46
CA ASP A 104 2.94 -3.19 20.47
C ASP A 104 2.09 -1.94 20.15
N ASP A 105 2.37 -1.25 19.03
CA ASP A 105 1.65 -0.05 18.61
C ASP A 105 0.34 -0.41 17.89
N GLU A 106 -0.79 -0.25 18.57
CA GLU A 106 -2.12 -0.60 18.05
C GLU A 106 -2.48 0.10 16.74
N LYS A 107 -2.06 1.36 16.54
CA LYS A 107 -2.30 2.09 15.28
C LYS A 107 -1.54 1.42 14.15
N PHE A 108 -0.29 1.07 14.38
CA PHE A 108 0.53 0.37 13.39
C PHE A 108 -0.03 -1.01 13.06
N ILE A 109 -0.36 -1.80 14.08
CA ILE A 109 -0.90 -3.15 13.91
C ILE A 109 -2.14 -3.11 13.01
N LYS A 110 -3.10 -2.22 13.29
CA LYS A 110 -4.31 -2.10 12.49
C LYS A 110 -4.02 -1.78 11.02
N LEU A 111 -3.17 -0.79 10.74
CA LEU A 111 -2.83 -0.42 9.37
C LEU A 111 -2.05 -1.52 8.64
N ALA A 112 -1.14 -2.20 9.34
CA ALA A 112 -0.37 -3.30 8.79
C ALA A 112 -1.25 -4.53 8.52
N GLU A 113 -2.25 -4.80 9.35
CA GLU A 113 -3.26 -5.85 9.12
C GLU A 113 -4.15 -5.53 7.92
N GLU A 114 -4.55 -4.27 7.74
CA GLU A 114 -5.28 -3.83 6.52
C GLU A 114 -4.43 -4.05 5.26
N PHE A 115 -3.16 -3.64 5.28
CA PHE A 115 -2.22 -3.91 4.18
C PHE A 115 -1.97 -5.42 3.97
N GLN A 116 -1.85 -6.20 5.05
CA GLN A 116 -1.69 -7.65 4.98
C GLN A 116 -2.91 -8.31 4.31
N SER A 117 -4.12 -7.84 4.62
CA SER A 117 -5.35 -8.34 4.00
C SER A 117 -5.36 -8.09 2.49
N LEU A 118 -4.83 -6.96 2.02
CA LEU A 118 -4.69 -6.69 0.59
C LEU A 118 -3.68 -7.65 -0.07
N ILE A 119 -2.54 -7.92 0.56
CA ILE A 119 -1.59 -8.94 0.05
C ILE A 119 -2.26 -10.31 -0.06
N GLU A 120 -3.03 -10.73 0.96
CA GLU A 120 -3.75 -12.01 0.95
C GLU A 120 -4.78 -12.08 -0.17
N LYS A 121 -5.53 -10.99 -0.41
CA LYS A 121 -6.46 -10.89 -1.55
C LYS A 121 -5.75 -10.98 -2.89
N ALA A 122 -4.60 -10.30 -3.06
CA ALA A 122 -3.83 -10.37 -4.29
C ALA A 122 -3.33 -11.81 -4.56
N GLN A 123 -2.96 -12.54 -3.51
CA GLN A 123 -2.62 -13.96 -3.62
C GLN A 123 -3.84 -14.82 -3.99
N GLU A 124 -5.01 -14.57 -3.39
CA GLU A 124 -6.26 -15.26 -3.70
C GLU A 124 -6.70 -15.07 -5.15
N TYR A 125 -6.63 -13.82 -5.65
CA TYR A 125 -7.01 -13.47 -7.01
C TYR A 125 -5.94 -13.83 -8.05
N GLY A 126 -4.72 -14.14 -7.61
CA GLY A 126 -3.59 -14.39 -8.49
C GLY A 126 -3.13 -13.14 -9.24
N THR A 127 -3.25 -11.96 -8.61
CA THR A 127 -2.93 -10.64 -9.17
C THR A 127 -1.74 -10.00 -8.44
N VAL A 128 -1.74 -8.67 -8.29
CA VAL A 128 -0.65 -7.84 -7.75
C VAL A 128 -1.18 -6.86 -6.70
N VAL A 129 -0.27 -6.16 -6.02
CA VAL A 129 -0.61 -5.00 -5.17
C VAL A 129 0.00 -3.76 -5.79
N GLY A 130 -0.82 -2.81 -6.22
CA GLY A 130 -0.37 -1.50 -6.71
C GLY A 130 -0.34 -0.46 -5.59
N LEU A 131 0.70 0.38 -5.60
CA LEU A 131 1.01 1.38 -4.59
C LEU A 131 1.08 2.75 -5.28
N TYR A 132 0.10 3.63 -5.02
CA TYR A 132 -0.09 4.92 -5.69
C TYR A 132 -0.18 6.03 -4.64
N PHE A 133 0.82 6.90 -4.56
CA PHE A 133 0.99 7.87 -3.48
C PHE A 133 1.14 9.31 -3.96
#